data_AF-A0A925PQD7-F1
#
_entry.id   AF-A0A925PQD7-F1
#
_cell.length_a   1.000
_cell.length_b   1.000
_cell.length_c   1.000
_cell.angle_alpha   90.00
_cell.angle_beta   90.00
_cell.angle_gamma   90.00
#
_symmetry.space_group_name_H-M   'P 1'
#
loop_
_entity.id
_entity.type
_entity.pdbx_description
1 polymer ?
#
loop_
_entity_poly.entity_id
_entity_poly.type
_entity_poly.pdbx_seq_one_letter_code
_entity_poly.pdbx_strand_id
1 'polypeptide(L)'
;MRSVRQAPRSSENEAQKQAALRYILDAWEDALHDGIEPEMLANAALFAALTDLIDVYGEDAVAKMTGGLSRRIHHGEFTLKRTPQ
;
A
#
# COMPACT_ATOMS: atom_id res chain seq x y z
N MET A 1 -34.10 -27.59 0.96
CA MET A 1 -32.69 -27.40 1.37
C MET A 1 -32.01 -26.50 0.33
N ARG A 2 -32.03 -25.17 0.51
CA ARG A 2 -31.33 -24.24 -0.39
C ARG A 2 -29.89 -24.12 0.10
N SER A 3 -28.96 -24.70 -0.67
CA SER A 3 -27.53 -24.48 -0.51
C SER A 3 -27.24 -22.99 -0.73
N VAL A 4 -26.83 -22.30 0.33
CA VAL A 4 -26.31 -20.94 0.25
C VAL A 4 -24.97 -21.05 -0.49
N ARG A 5 -24.98 -20.75 -1.79
CA ARG A 5 -23.76 -20.54 -2.57
C ARG A 5 -22.97 -19.40 -1.91
N GLN A 6 -21.95 -19.75 -1.14
CA GLN A 6 -21.02 -18.81 -0.56
C GLN A 6 -19.97 -18.46 -1.63
N ALA A 7 -20.27 -17.46 -2.47
CA ALA A 7 -19.29 -16.79 -3.35
C ALA A 7 -19.84 -15.42 -3.76
N PRO A 8 -19.50 -14.35 -3.02
CA PRO A 8 -19.01 -13.12 -3.69
C PRO A 8 -17.94 -12.29 -2.92
N ARG A 9 -17.60 -12.61 -1.66
CA ARG A 9 -16.79 -11.70 -0.81
C ARG A 9 -15.32 -11.53 -1.24
N SER A 10 -14.70 -12.53 -1.85
CA SER A 10 -13.30 -12.45 -2.25
C SER A 10 -13.09 -11.54 -3.46
N SER A 11 -13.96 -11.62 -4.47
CA SER A 11 -13.92 -10.75 -5.66
C SER A 11 -14.21 -9.29 -5.32
N GLU A 12 -15.12 -9.04 -4.37
CA GLU A 12 -15.42 -7.68 -3.89
C GLU A 12 -14.21 -7.07 -3.16
N ASN A 13 -13.53 -7.84 -2.31
CA ASN A 13 -12.31 -7.39 -1.63
C ASN A 13 -11.16 -7.13 -2.62
N GLU A 14 -11.00 -7.94 -3.66
CA GLU A 14 -9.99 -7.68 -4.70
C GLU A 14 -10.33 -6.43 -5.51
N ALA A 15 -11.60 -6.24 -5.88
CA ALA A 15 -12.06 -5.03 -6.55
C ALA A 15 -11.81 -3.77 -5.70
N GLN A 16 -12.09 -3.83 -4.40
CA GLN A 16 -11.78 -2.73 -3.47
C GLN A 16 -10.28 -2.44 -3.38
N LYS A 17 -9.43 -3.47 -3.29
CA LYS A 17 -7.97 -3.29 -3.28
C LYS A 17 -7.47 -2.64 -4.57
N GLN A 18 -7.98 -3.08 -5.72
CA GLN A 18 -7.63 -2.51 -7.02
C GLN A 18 -8.09 -1.05 -7.15
N ALA A 19 -9.30 -0.75 -6.69
CA ALA A 19 -9.83 0.62 -6.68
C ALA A 19 -9.00 1.54 -5.78
N ALA A 20 -8.66 1.10 -4.56
CA ALA A 20 -7.81 1.86 -3.65
C ALA A 20 -6.43 2.16 -4.26
N LEU A 21 -5.81 1.17 -4.90
CA LEU A 21 -4.54 1.37 -5.59
C LEU A 21 -4.67 2.37 -6.74
N ARG A 22 -5.75 2.29 -7.52
CA ARG A 22 -6.02 3.25 -8.60
C ARG A 22 -6.10 4.68 -8.07
N TYR A 23 -6.89 4.91 -7.01
CA TYR A 23 -7.00 6.24 -6.41
C TYR A 23 -5.65 6.81 -5.96
N ILE A 24 -4.79 5.97 -5.37
CA ILE A 24 -3.45 6.40 -4.97
C ILE A 24 -2.59 6.75 -6.18
N LEU A 25 -2.62 5.93 -7.25
CA LEU A 25 -1.84 6.18 -8.46
C LEU A 25 -2.28 7.45 -9.19
N ASP A 26 -3.60 7.66 -9.32
CA ASP A 26 -4.15 8.85 -9.97
C ASP A 26 -3.77 10.12 -9.17
N ALA A 27 -3.91 10.09 -7.84
CA ALA A 27 -3.45 11.19 -6.98
C ALA A 27 -1.93 11.42 -7.06
N TRP A 28 -1.16 10.36 -7.33
CA TRP A 28 0.28 10.46 -7.53
C TRP A 28 0.61 11.20 -8.82
N GLU A 29 -0.07 10.88 -9.92
CA GLU A 29 0.10 11.53 -11.21
C GLU A 29 -0.25 13.03 -11.13
N ASP A 30 -1.35 13.37 -10.45
CA ASP A 30 -1.76 14.76 -10.24
C ASP A 30 -0.72 15.55 -9.45
N ALA A 31 -0.20 14.99 -8.35
CA ALA A 31 0.83 15.65 -7.54
C ALA A 31 2.13 15.90 -8.33
N LEU A 32 2.54 14.96 -9.20
CA LEU A 32 3.68 15.16 -10.08
C LEU A 32 3.41 16.24 -11.14
N HIS A 33 2.17 16.30 -11.65
CA HIS A 33 1.76 17.36 -12.58
C HIS A 33 1.84 18.75 -11.95
N ASP A 34 1.49 18.87 -10.68
CA ASP A 34 1.59 20.11 -9.90
C ASP A 34 3.03 20.48 -9.50
N GLY A 35 4.01 19.66 -9.87
CA GLY A 35 5.43 19.90 -9.62
C GLY A 35 5.92 19.48 -8.23
N ILE A 36 5.18 18.61 -7.54
CA ILE A 36 5.64 18.03 -6.27
C ILE A 36 6.75 17.01 -6.56
N GLU A 37 7.86 17.14 -5.84
CA GLU A 37 8.97 16.20 -5.96
C GLU A 37 8.55 14.77 -5.55
N PRO A 38 8.88 13.73 -6.34
CA PRO A 38 8.47 12.35 -6.05
C PRO A 38 8.89 11.86 -4.67
N GLU A 39 10.07 12.27 -4.19
CA GLU A 39 10.58 11.91 -2.86
C GLU A 39 9.72 12.52 -1.74
N MET A 40 9.31 13.78 -1.90
CA MET A 40 8.45 14.46 -0.93
C MET A 40 7.09 13.77 -0.85
N LEU A 41 6.51 13.46 -2.01
CA LEU A 41 5.24 12.75 -2.11
C LEU A 41 5.32 11.35 -1.47
N ALA A 42 6.41 10.62 -1.71
CA ALA A 42 6.63 9.31 -1.09
C ALA A 42 6.70 9.36 0.44
N ASN A 43 7.41 10.35 0.99
CA ASN A 43 7.49 10.55 2.44
C ASN A 43 6.13 10.91 3.04
N ALA A 44 5.37 11.79 2.38
CA ALA A 44 4.03 12.16 2.81
C ALA A 44 3.06 10.96 2.78
N ALA A 45 3.11 10.15 1.72
CA ALA A 45 2.29 8.94 1.60
C ALA A 45 2.63 7.90 2.68
N LEU A 46 3.92 7.71 3.00
CA LEU A 46 4.34 6.82 4.07
C LEU A 46 3.81 7.29 5.43
N PHE A 47 3.90 8.60 5.71
CA PHE A 47 3.36 9.17 6.93
C PHE A 47 1.85 8.94 7.04
N ALA A 48 1.09 9.34 6.02
CA ALA A 48 -0.36 9.18 6.00
C ALA A 48 -0.78 7.70 6.19
N ALA A 49 -0.14 6.78 5.46
CA ALA A 49 -0.43 5.36 5.58
C ALA A 49 -0.13 4.82 6.98
N LEU A 50 0.99 5.20 7.60
CA LEU A 50 1.32 4.75 8.95
C LEU A 50 0.36 5.34 9.98
N THR A 51 0.00 6.63 9.87
CA THR A 51 -0.98 7.27 10.76
C THR A 51 -2.33 6.54 10.74
N ASP A 52 -2.88 6.28 9.56
CA ASP A 52 -4.17 5.57 9.44
C ASP A 52 -4.09 4.14 9.98
N LEU A 53 -2.99 3.43 9.71
CA LEU A 53 -2.80 2.07 10.23
C LEU A 53 -2.66 2.06 11.75
N ILE A 54 -1.99 3.08 12.34
CA ILE A 54 -1.85 3.20 13.80
C ILE A 54 -3.19 3.53 14.44
N ASP A 55 -4.01 4.39 13.84
CA ASP A 55 -5.35 4.71 14.34
C ASP A 55 -6.26 3.47 14.39
N VAL A 56 -6.15 2.61 13.36
CA VAL A 56 -6.97 1.38 13.25
C VAL A 56 -6.45 0.24 14.13
N TYR A 57 -5.13 0.03 14.21
CA TYR A 57 -4.54 -1.19 14.79
C TYR A 57 -3.69 -0.96 16.04
N GLY A 58 -3.32 0.29 16.34
CA GLY A 58 -2.41 0.66 17.43
C GLY A 58 -0.93 0.56 17.06
N GLU A 59 -0.10 1.32 17.79
CA GLU A 59 1.35 1.47 17.52
C GLU A 59 2.09 0.13 17.53
N ASP A 60 1.88 -0.71 18.54
CA ASP A 60 2.58 -2.00 18.67
C ASP A 60 2.28 -2.96 17.50
N ALA A 61 1.03 -2.99 17.04
CA ALA A 61 0.62 -3.85 15.94
C ALA A 61 1.27 -3.39 14.63
N VAL A 62 1.30 -2.08 14.38
CA VAL A 62 1.92 -1.51 13.18
C VAL A 62 3.44 -1.63 13.22
N ALA A 63 4.07 -1.47 14.38
CA ALA A 63 5.50 -1.70 14.56
C ALA A 63 5.88 -3.15 14.21
N LYS A 64 5.08 -4.13 14.67
CA LYS A 64 5.28 -5.54 14.30
C LYS A 64 5.06 -5.79 12.81
N MET A 65 4.03 -5.18 12.22
CA MET A 65 3.72 -5.31 10.80
C MET A 65 4.84 -4.75 9.91
N THR A 66 5.44 -3.63 10.31
CA THR A 66 6.48 -2.93 9.54
C THR A 66 7.89 -3.46 9.83
N GLY A 67 8.12 -4.18 10.93
CA GLY A 67 9.44 -4.67 11.34
C GLY A 67 10.19 -5.51 10.30
N GLY A 68 9.49 -6.12 9.34
CA GLY A 68 10.11 -6.85 8.23
C GLY A 68 10.57 -6.00 7.05
N LEU A 69 10.17 -4.73 6.95
CA LEU A 69 10.35 -3.90 5.75
C LEU A 69 11.82 -3.68 5.39
N SER A 70 12.67 -3.40 6.38
CA SER A 70 14.12 -3.20 6.14
C SER A 70 14.74 -4.42 5.45
N ARG A 71 14.44 -5.64 5.94
CA ARG A 71 14.92 -6.88 5.32
C ARG A 71 14.45 -7.00 3.87
N ARG A 72 13.17 -6.72 3.60
CA ARG A 72 12.56 -6.80 2.27
C ARG A 72 13.19 -5.79 1.30
N ILE A 73 13.50 -4.58 1.78
CA ILE A 73 14.24 -3.56 1.02
C ILE A 73 15.64 -4.07 0.64
N HIS A 74 16.39 -4.62 1.60
CA HIS A 74 17.73 -5.19 1.32
C HIS A 74 17.69 -6.39 0.38
N HIS A 75 16.59 -7.15 0.39
CA HIS A 75 16.36 -8.23 -0.57
C HIS A 75 15.88 -7.73 -1.95
N GLY A 76 15.72 -6.42 -2.13
CA GLY A 76 15.33 -5.80 -3.39
C GLY A 76 13.87 -6.07 -3.79
N GLU A 77 12.98 -6.37 -2.84
CA GLU A 77 11.56 -6.62 -3.12
C GLU A 77 10.84 -5.39 -3.70
N PHE A 78 11.39 -4.19 -3.43
CA PHE A 78 10.84 -2.92 -3.91
C PHE A 78 11.66 -2.32 -5.07
N THR A 79 12.69 -3.03 -5.54
CA THR A 79 13.54 -2.57 -6.64
C THR A 79 12.99 -3.11 -7.97
N LEU A 80 12.28 -2.27 -8.71
CA LEU A 80 11.66 -2.64 -9.99
C LEU A 80 12.68 -2.95 -11.11
N LYS A 81 13.90 -2.42 -11.01
CA LYS A 81 15.02 -2.71 -11.92
C LYS A 81 16.19 -3.29 -11.14
N ARG A 82 16.21 -4.62 -10.93
CA ARG A 82 17.42 -5.29 -10.46
C ARG A 82 18.48 -5.21 -11.57
N THR A 83 19.49 -4.38 -11.41
CA THR A 83 20.72 -4.53 -12.20
C THR A 83 21.39 -5.82 -11.73
N PRO A 84 21.68 -6.79 -12.62
CA PRO A 84 22.50 -7.93 -12.22
C PRO A 84 23.84 -7.38 -11.76
N GLN A 85 24.19 -7.68 -10.51
CA GLN A 85 25.46 -7.30 -9.90
C GLN A 85 26.50 -8.37 -10.17
#